data_AF-A0A934LZL0-F1
#
_entry.id   AF-A0A934LZL0-F1
#
_cell.length_a   1.000
_cell.length_b   1.000
_cell.length_c   1.000
_cell.angle_alpha   90.00
_cell.angle_beta   90.00
_cell.angle_gamma   90.00
#
_symmetry.space_group_name_H-M   'P 1'
#
loop_
_entity.id
_entity.type
_entity.pdbx_description
1 polymer ?
#
loop_
_entity_poly.entity_id
_entity_poly.type
_entity_poly.pdbx_seq_one_letter_code
_entity_poly.pdbx_strand_id
1 'polypeptide(L)'
;MEWFKEVFNVVMLMSILTSAQTLIASVGLILATSSFISGLQIVKGTRTSVEGKIHRINGVIVITLYVILAARASVINGITWNILWWVLGMCVILLKLKIVRTKGRAFKYVSWLGGTLILIWLYLVYIHLPV
;
A
#
# COMPACT_ATOMS: atom_id res chain seq x y z
N MET A 1 -3.01 11.69 -40.81
CA MET A 1 -2.61 10.35 -40.33
C MET A 1 -1.75 10.42 -39.05
N GLU A 2 -1.11 11.54 -38.73
CA GLU A 2 -0.35 11.74 -37.49
C GLU A 2 -1.24 11.82 -36.23
N TRP A 3 -2.36 12.54 -36.31
CA TRP A 3 -3.33 12.63 -35.20
C TRP A 3 -3.82 11.27 -34.69
N PHE A 4 -3.99 10.29 -35.58
CA PHE A 4 -4.38 8.93 -35.21
C PHE A 4 -3.29 8.20 -34.40
N LYS A 5 -2.01 8.48 -34.69
CA LYS A 5 -0.87 7.94 -33.93
C LYS A 5 -0.78 8.59 -32.55
N GLU A 6 -1.04 9.88 -32.46
CA GLU A 6 -1.06 10.61 -31.17
C GLU A 6 -2.19 10.10 -30.27
N VAL A 7 -3.41 10.00 -30.81
CA VAL A 7 -4.56 9.44 -30.08
C VAL A 7 -4.29 8.00 -29.65
N PHE A 8 -3.74 7.16 -30.53
CA PHE A 8 -3.40 5.78 -30.18
C PHE A 8 -2.33 5.67 -29.09
N ASN A 9 -1.28 6.50 -29.16
CA ASN A 9 -0.24 6.56 -28.14
C ASN A 9 -0.79 7.03 -26.79
N VAL A 10 -1.68 8.03 -26.78
CA VAL A 10 -2.33 8.52 -25.56
C VAL A 10 -3.24 7.44 -24.96
N VAL A 11 -4.03 6.75 -25.77
CA VAL A 11 -4.91 5.66 -25.31
C VAL A 11 -4.11 4.48 -24.76
N MET A 12 -3.04 4.08 -25.44
CA MET A 12 -2.13 3.02 -24.96
C MET A 12 -1.45 3.43 -23.65
N LEU A 13 -0.98 4.67 -23.55
CA LEU A 13 -0.40 5.21 -22.32
C LEU A 13 -1.42 5.19 -21.18
N MET A 14 -2.65 5.66 -21.42
CA MET A 14 -3.74 5.65 -20.43
C MET A 14 -4.08 4.23 -19.98
N SER A 15 -4.16 3.26 -20.90
CA SER A 15 -4.45 1.85 -20.61
C SER A 15 -3.35 1.18 -19.77
N ILE A 16 -2.07 1.45 -20.07
CA ILE A 16 -0.95 0.97 -19.26
C ILE A 16 -1.00 1.60 -17.86
N LEU A 17 -1.37 2.88 -17.75
CA LEU A 17 -1.43 3.61 -16.48
C LEU A 17 -2.53 3.10 -15.56
N THR A 18 -3.75 2.83 -16.05
CA THR A 18 -4.84 2.23 -15.25
C THR A 18 -4.51 0.80 -14.83
N SER A 19 -3.93 0.01 -15.72
CA SER A 19 -3.51 -1.37 -15.43
C SER A 19 -2.41 -1.42 -14.36
N ALA A 20 -1.44 -0.50 -14.44
CA ALA A 20 -0.34 -0.41 -13.47
C ALA A 20 -0.82 -0.04 -12.06
N GLN A 21 -1.80 0.85 -11.93
CA GLN A 21 -2.36 1.22 -10.61
C GLN A 21 -3.04 0.03 -9.94
N THR A 22 -3.84 -0.72 -10.69
CA THR A 22 -4.50 -1.93 -10.19
C THR A 22 -3.49 -2.98 -9.72
N LEU A 23 -2.41 -3.17 -10.49
CA LEU A 23 -1.30 -4.07 -10.13
C LEU A 23 -0.61 -3.63 -8.84
N ILE A 24 -0.25 -2.35 -8.72
CA ILE A 24 0.42 -1.80 -7.53
C ILE A 24 -0.49 -1.93 -6.30
N ALA A 25 -1.79 -1.61 -6.45
CA ALA A 25 -2.79 -1.76 -5.40
C ALA A 25 -2.91 -3.22 -4.93
N SER A 26 -2.95 -4.16 -5.87
CA SER A 26 -3.06 -5.59 -5.58
C SER A 26 -1.81 -6.15 -4.89
N VAL A 27 -0.62 -5.77 -5.35
CA VAL A 27 0.66 -6.14 -4.72
C VAL A 27 0.74 -5.57 -3.30
N GLY A 28 0.34 -4.32 -3.10
CA GLY A 28 0.29 -3.71 -1.79
C GLY A 28 -0.69 -4.40 -0.83
N LEU A 29 -1.85 -4.87 -1.32
CA LEU A 29 -2.80 -5.66 -0.54
C LEU A 29 -2.21 -7.01 -0.11
N ILE A 30 -1.52 -7.71 -1.01
CA ILE A 30 -0.83 -8.98 -0.70
C ILE A 30 0.23 -8.76 0.38
N LEU A 31 1.03 -7.70 0.26
CA LEU A 31 2.08 -7.37 1.23
C LEU A 31 1.51 -6.90 2.57
N ALA A 32 0.43 -6.13 2.58
CA ALA A 32 -0.26 -5.72 3.80
C ALA A 32 -0.79 -6.94 4.56
N THR A 33 -1.38 -7.90 3.83
CA THR A 33 -1.90 -9.17 4.37
C THR A 33 -0.77 -10.06 4.89
N SER A 34 0.28 -10.26 4.10
CA SER A 34 1.48 -11.03 4.52
C SER A 34 2.14 -10.41 5.76
N SER A 35 2.27 -9.08 5.79
CA SER A 35 2.83 -8.36 6.93
C SER A 35 1.92 -8.42 8.16
N PHE A 36 0.60 -8.51 8.01
CA PHE A 36 -0.34 -8.73 9.10
C PHE A 36 -0.20 -10.15 9.68
N ILE A 37 -0.19 -11.18 8.84
CA ILE A 37 -0.02 -12.58 9.26
C ILE A 37 1.32 -12.78 9.97
N SER A 38 2.42 -12.35 9.35
CA SER A 38 3.76 -12.41 9.95
C SER A 38 3.86 -11.57 11.23
N GLY A 39 3.19 -10.42 11.26
CA GLY A 39 3.10 -9.57 12.46
C GLY A 39 2.43 -10.31 13.63
N LEU A 40 1.38 -11.10 13.39
CA LEU A 40 0.74 -11.90 14.43
C LEU A 40 1.63 -13.06 14.89
N GLN A 41 2.38 -13.70 13.98
CA GLN A 41 3.30 -14.81 14.28
C GLN A 41 4.47 -14.36 15.16
N ILE A 42 5.10 -13.23 14.84
CA ILE A 42 6.22 -12.66 15.61
C ILE A 42 5.83 -12.39 17.06
N VAL A 43 4.60 -11.90 17.29
CA VAL A 43 4.17 -11.55 18.63
C VAL A 43 3.73 -12.79 19.42
N LYS A 44 3.27 -13.87 18.74
CA LYS A 44 2.96 -15.18 19.36
C LYS A 44 4.20 -15.94 19.86
N GLY A 45 5.40 -15.36 19.76
CA GLY A 45 6.62 -15.93 20.34
C GLY A 45 7.41 -16.83 19.40
N THR A 46 7.00 -16.96 18.13
CA THR A 46 7.82 -17.59 17.09
C THR A 46 8.98 -16.66 16.75
N ARG A 47 10.02 -16.68 17.60
CA ARG A 47 11.13 -15.73 17.57
C ARG A 47 12.19 -16.13 16.53
N THR A 48 11.78 -16.45 15.32
CA THR A 48 12.69 -16.71 14.21
C THR A 48 13.20 -15.36 13.69
N SER A 49 14.50 -15.09 13.77
CA SER A 49 15.08 -13.78 13.38
C SER A 49 14.78 -13.40 11.91
N VAL A 50 14.59 -14.43 11.08
CA VAL A 50 14.26 -14.32 9.65
C VAL A 50 12.86 -13.73 9.45
N GLU A 51 11.85 -14.17 10.19
CA GLU A 51 10.47 -13.64 10.10
C GLU A 51 10.42 -12.16 10.48
N GLY A 52 11.16 -11.76 11.52
CA GLY A 52 11.28 -10.36 11.92
C GLY A 52 11.95 -9.49 10.85
N LYS A 53 12.86 -10.05 10.06
CA LYS A 53 13.54 -9.35 8.95
C LYS A 53 12.58 -9.19 7.76
N ILE A 54 11.88 -10.25 7.38
CA ILE A 54 10.85 -10.24 6.33
C ILE A 54 9.73 -9.25 6.66
N HIS A 55 9.27 -9.23 7.91
CA HIS A 55 8.24 -8.28 8.36
C HIS A 55 8.66 -6.82 8.16
N ARG A 56 9.92 -6.47 8.47
CA ARG A 56 10.45 -5.11 8.24
C ARG A 56 10.56 -4.78 6.76
N ILE A 57 11.06 -5.71 5.95
CA ILE A 57 11.18 -5.54 4.50
C ILE A 57 9.80 -5.29 3.88
N ASN A 58 8.80 -6.09 4.25
CA ASN A 58 7.41 -5.88 3.79
C ASN A 58 6.89 -4.50 4.17
N GLY A 59 7.18 -4.01 5.39
CA GLY A 59 6.81 -2.67 5.81
C GLY A 59 7.43 -1.56 4.94
N VAL A 60 8.70 -1.69 4.56
CA VAL A 60 9.38 -0.74 3.67
C VAL A 60 8.80 -0.79 2.25
N ILE A 61 8.60 -1.99 1.70
CA ILE A 61 8.03 -2.14 0.34
C ILE A 61 6.63 -1.55 0.28
N VAL A 62 5.79 -1.79 1.30
CA VAL A 62 4.44 -1.22 1.38
C VAL A 62 4.48 0.31 1.38
N ILE A 63 5.42 0.94 2.10
CA ILE A 63 5.60 2.40 2.05
C ILE A 63 5.96 2.85 0.64
N THR A 64 6.94 2.20 0.02
CA THR A 64 7.39 2.56 -1.33
C THR A 64 6.24 2.48 -2.33
N LEU A 65 5.47 1.39 -2.32
CA LEU A 65 4.31 1.22 -3.19
C LEU A 65 3.22 2.27 -2.91
N TYR A 66 2.97 2.58 -1.64
CA TYR A 66 2.00 3.59 -1.24
C TYR A 66 2.38 4.99 -1.75
N VAL A 67 3.65 5.37 -1.61
CA VAL A 67 4.17 6.66 -2.12
C VAL A 67 4.09 6.72 -3.64
N ILE A 68 4.43 5.64 -4.35
CA ILE A 68 4.31 5.56 -5.81
C ILE A 68 2.84 5.75 -6.22
N LEU A 69 1.91 5.05 -5.56
CA LEU A 69 0.48 5.13 -5.86
C LEU A 69 -0.06 6.56 -5.57
N ALA A 70 0.33 7.16 -4.45
CA ALA A 70 -0.05 8.53 -4.08
C ALA A 70 0.46 9.58 -5.07
N ALA A 71 1.73 9.48 -5.48
CA ALA A 71 2.34 10.37 -6.47
C ALA A 71 1.63 10.23 -7.82
N ARG A 72 1.36 8.99 -8.26
CA ARG A 72 0.62 8.72 -9.50
C ARG A 72 -0.80 9.28 -9.46
N ALA A 73 -1.53 9.03 -8.38
CA ALA A 73 -2.89 9.54 -8.21
C ALA A 73 -2.93 11.08 -8.24
N SER A 74 -1.91 11.74 -7.69
CA SER A 74 -1.77 13.20 -7.70
C SER A 74 -1.43 13.76 -9.09
N VAL A 75 -0.69 13.02 -9.91
CA VAL A 75 -0.38 13.41 -11.30
C VAL A 75 -1.63 13.30 -12.19
N ILE A 76 -2.45 12.27 -12.01
CA ILE A 76 -3.63 12.03 -12.86
C ILE A 76 -4.81 12.92 -12.45
N ASN A 77 -5.09 13.04 -11.15
CA ASN A 77 -6.28 13.72 -10.64
C ASN A 77 -6.00 15.14 -10.12
N GLY A 78 -4.73 15.60 -10.16
CA GLY A 78 -4.29 16.84 -9.54
C GLY A 78 -4.21 16.77 -8.02
N ILE A 79 -3.60 17.80 -7.42
CA ILE A 79 -3.55 17.95 -5.95
C ILE A 79 -4.90 18.49 -5.48
N THR A 80 -5.71 17.60 -4.91
CA THR A 80 -7.06 17.89 -4.39
C THR A 80 -7.16 17.52 -2.91
N TRP A 81 -8.34 17.68 -2.30
CA TRP A 81 -8.64 17.23 -0.92
C TRP A 81 -8.27 15.76 -0.64
N ASN A 82 -8.12 14.95 -1.70
CA ASN A 82 -7.58 13.58 -1.61
C ASN A 82 -6.19 13.49 -0.99
N ILE A 83 -5.39 14.56 -0.99
CA ILE A 83 -4.06 14.55 -0.37
C ILE A 83 -4.11 14.30 1.14
N LEU A 84 -5.18 14.75 1.82
CA LEU A 84 -5.37 14.47 3.24
C LEU A 84 -5.57 12.98 3.49
N TRP A 85 -6.29 12.27 2.60
CA TRP A 85 -6.47 10.82 2.70
C TRP A 85 -5.17 10.06 2.47
N TRP A 86 -4.32 10.54 1.55
CA TRP A 86 -2.97 10.01 1.35
C TRP A 86 -2.08 10.23 2.59
N VAL A 87 -2.14 11.41 3.20
CA VAL A 87 -1.38 11.70 4.43
C VAL A 87 -1.88 10.83 5.59
N LEU A 88 -3.19 10.68 5.77
CA LEU A 88 -3.76 9.82 6.81
C LEU A 88 -3.36 8.35 6.63
N GLY A 89 -3.44 7.81 5.42
CA GLY A 89 -3.01 6.44 5.17
C GLY A 89 -1.51 6.24 5.40
N MET A 90 -0.68 7.22 5.05
CA MET A 90 0.75 7.21 5.38
C MET A 90 1.00 7.22 6.90
N CYS A 91 0.24 8.02 7.65
CA CYS A 91 0.29 8.04 9.12
C CYS A 91 -0.02 6.67 9.72
N VAL A 92 -1.01 5.94 9.19
CA VAL A 92 -1.33 4.57 9.64
C VAL A 92 -0.17 3.61 9.39
N ILE A 93 0.47 3.68 8.20
CA ILE A 93 1.64 2.85 7.88
C ILE A 93 2.83 3.15 8.81
N LEU A 94 3.12 4.43 9.06
CA LEU A 94 4.20 4.86 9.95
C LEU A 94 3.92 4.47 11.41
N LEU A 95 2.68 4.60 11.87
CA LEU A 95 2.27 4.23 13.22
C LEU A 95 2.48 2.73 13.45
N LYS A 96 2.14 1.88 12.47
CA LYS A 96 2.41 0.44 12.52
C LYS A 96 3.89 0.15 12.75
N LEU A 97 4.78 0.78 11.98
CA LEU A 97 6.23 0.60 12.13
C LEU A 97 6.74 1.06 13.50
N LYS A 98 6.20 2.16 14.03
CA LYS A 98 6.58 2.68 15.36
C LYS A 98 6.15 1.73 16.47
N ILE A 99 4.95 1.16 16.39
CA ILE A 99 4.44 0.22 17.41
C ILE A 99 5.25 -1.08 17.42
N VAL A 100 5.66 -1.59 16.25
CA VAL A 100 6.54 -2.78 16.16
C VAL A 100 7.88 -2.57 16.88
N ARG A 101 8.38 -1.33 16.97
CA ARG A 101 9.60 -1.01 17.72
C ARG A 101 9.40 -0.96 19.24
N THR A 102 8.16 -0.86 19.73
CA THR A 102 7.84 -0.65 21.16
C THR A 102 7.37 -1.96 21.80
N LYS A 103 8.27 -2.65 22.52
CA LYS A 103 8.16 -4.07 22.91
C LYS A 103 7.05 -4.48 23.92
N GLY A 104 6.19 -3.59 24.43
CA GLY A 104 5.40 -3.89 25.65
C GLY A 104 3.90 -4.22 25.47
N ARG A 105 3.20 -3.58 24.53
CA ARG A 105 1.72 -3.71 24.35
C ARG A 105 1.31 -3.87 22.89
N ALA A 106 2.26 -4.25 22.03
CA ALA A 106 2.12 -4.22 20.58
C ALA A 106 1.04 -5.17 20.02
N PHE A 107 0.67 -6.25 20.72
CA PHE A 107 -0.18 -7.32 20.17
C PHE A 107 -1.56 -6.86 19.67
N LYS A 108 -2.33 -6.18 20.53
CA LYS A 108 -3.69 -5.74 20.21
C LYS A 108 -3.69 -4.64 19.16
N TYR A 109 -2.74 -3.72 19.27
CA TYR A 109 -2.60 -2.57 18.38
C TYR A 109 -2.01 -2.93 17.01
N VAL A 110 -1.06 -3.87 16.93
CA VAL A 110 -0.53 -4.37 15.66
C VAL A 110 -1.61 -5.12 14.88
N SER A 111 -2.48 -5.85 15.57
CA SER A 111 -3.60 -6.54 14.92
C SER A 111 -4.61 -5.54 14.33
N TRP A 112 -5.03 -4.55 15.12
CA TRP A 112 -5.93 -3.49 14.65
C TRP A 112 -5.33 -2.64 13.51
N LEU A 113 -4.03 -2.30 13.60
CA LEU A 113 -3.35 -1.53 12.56
C LEU A 113 -3.09 -2.32 11.28
N GLY A 114 -2.84 -3.62 11.37
CA GLY A 114 -2.72 -4.47 10.19
C GLY A 114 -4.06 -4.66 9.48
N GLY A 115 -5.14 -4.87 10.25
CA GLY A 115 -6.50 -4.95 9.69
C GLY A 115 -6.93 -3.66 8.99
N THR A 116 -6.67 -2.50 9.61
CA THR A 116 -6.92 -1.20 8.96
C THR A 116 -6.07 -0.99 7.71
N LEU A 117 -4.81 -1.44 7.69
CA LEU A 117 -3.99 -1.41 6.47
C LEU A 117 -4.59 -2.25 5.34
N ILE A 118 -5.08 -3.45 5.66
CA ILE A 118 -5.75 -4.34 4.68
C ILE A 118 -6.97 -3.62 4.10
N LEU A 119 -7.81 -3.02 4.94
CA LEU A 119 -8.99 -2.26 4.49
C LEU A 119 -8.62 -1.08 3.59
N ILE A 120 -7.56 -0.33 3.93
CA ILE A 120 -7.06 0.78 3.10
C ILE A 120 -6.62 0.26 1.73
N TRP A 121 -5.82 -0.80 1.68
CA TRP A 121 -5.37 -1.37 0.40
C TRP A 121 -6.51 -1.98 -0.41
N LEU A 122 -7.51 -2.56 0.26
CA LEU A 122 -8.68 -3.13 -0.40
C LEU A 122 -9.55 -2.03 -1.03
N TYR A 123 -9.70 -0.91 -0.33
CA TYR A 123 -10.31 0.31 -0.89
C TYR A 123 -9.51 0.85 -2.07
N LEU A 124 -8.17 0.92 -1.96
CA LEU A 124 -7.31 1.36 -3.06
C LEU A 124 -7.42 0.45 -4.28
N VAL A 125 -7.51 -0.86 -4.10
CA VAL A 125 -7.76 -1.80 -5.20
C VAL A 125 -9.12 -1.51 -5.84
N TYR A 126 -10.17 -1.36 -5.04
CA TYR A 126 -11.53 -1.10 -5.53
C TYR A 126 -11.62 0.18 -6.38
N ILE A 127 -11.07 1.29 -5.92
CA ILE A 127 -11.16 2.58 -6.65
C ILE A 127 -10.27 2.65 -7.89
N HIS A 128 -9.24 1.81 -7.99
CA HIS A 128 -8.35 1.77 -9.14
C HIS A 128 -8.67 0.62 -10.11
N LEU A 129 -9.61 -0.26 -9.75
CA LEU A 129 -10.09 -1.31 -10.65
C LEU A 129 -10.79 -0.64 -11.84
N PRO A 130 -10.43 -0.98 -13.09
CA PRO A 130 -11.19 -0.54 -14.24
C PRO A 130 -12.56 -1.22 -14.19
N VAL A 131 -13.63 -0.43 -14.01
CA VAL A 131 -15.02 -0.87 -14.14
C VAL A 131 -15.45 -0.77 -15.60
#